data_AF-A0AAV2S8X6-F1
#
_entry.id   AF-A0AAV2S8X6-F1
#
_cell.length_a   1.000
_cell.length_b   1.000
_cell.length_c   1.000
_cell.angle_alpha   90.00
_cell.angle_beta   90.00
_cell.angle_gamma   90.00
#
_symmetry.space_group_name_H-M   'P 1'
#
loop_
_entity.id
_entity.type
_entity.pdbx_description
1 polymer ?
#
loop_
_entity_poly.entity_id
_entity_poly.type
_entity_poly.pdbx_seq_one_letter_code
_entity_poly.pdbx_strand_id
1 'polypeptide(L)'
;MAVLRIVVVAVAIVACVVGQDCVHWCKDDQARLYCCHDGNRPIVEPEVHPGTCPPIRKQCTDALRVQSPQVCSDDGECGYSSKCCFDKCLDHHTCKPAQGVAPPFDVRQGLGRV
;
A
#
# COMPACT_ATOMS: atom_id res chain seq x y z
N MET A 1 31.29 -34.99 -5.48
CA MET A 1 30.61 -34.33 -6.62
C MET A 1 29.11 -34.65 -6.67
N ALA A 2 28.67 -35.91 -6.55
CA ALA A 2 27.24 -36.27 -6.57
C ALA A 2 26.44 -35.70 -5.38
N VAL A 3 26.97 -35.81 -4.15
CA VAL A 3 26.34 -35.26 -2.94
C VAL A 3 26.17 -33.74 -3.01
N LEU A 4 27.19 -33.03 -3.48
CA LEU A 4 27.14 -31.58 -3.68
C LEU A 4 26.04 -31.18 -4.69
N ARG A 5 25.91 -31.93 -5.79
CA ARG A 5 24.84 -31.69 -6.77
C ARG A 5 23.45 -31.94 -6.19
N ILE A 6 23.28 -33.01 -5.40
CA ILE A 6 22.02 -33.31 -4.72
C ILE A 6 21.64 -32.19 -3.76
N VAL A 7 22.61 -31.69 -2.96
CA VAL A 7 22.39 -30.59 -2.02
C VAL A 7 22.02 -29.30 -2.75
N VAL A 8 22.73 -28.94 -3.83
CA VAL A 8 22.42 -27.74 -4.62
C VAL A 8 21.02 -27.83 -5.23
N VAL A 9 20.65 -28.99 -5.78
CA VAL A 9 19.31 -29.21 -6.36
C VAL A 9 18.24 -29.13 -5.28
N ALA A 10 18.44 -29.76 -4.12
CA ALA A 10 17.50 -29.70 -3.01
C ALA A 10 17.31 -28.27 -2.49
N VAL A 11 18.38 -27.50 -2.33
CA VAL A 11 18.32 -26.09 -1.90
C VAL A 11 17.59 -25.23 -2.93
N ALA A 12 17.86 -25.41 -4.22
CA ALA A 12 17.18 -24.68 -5.28
C ALA A 12 15.67 -25.00 -5.32
N ILE A 13 15.29 -26.28 -5.17
CA ILE A 13 13.89 -26.71 -5.10
C ILE A 13 13.21 -26.06 -3.89
N VAL A 14 13.82 -26.14 -2.70
CA VAL A 14 13.25 -25.53 -1.48
C VAL A 14 13.11 -24.02 -1.65
N ALA A 15 14.12 -23.33 -2.21
CA ALA A 15 14.04 -21.88 -2.46
C ALA A 15 12.93 -21.49 -3.44
N CYS A 16 12.70 -22.29 -4.50
CA CYS A 16 11.62 -22.03 -5.47
C CYS A 16 10.23 -22.28 -4.88
N VAL A 17 10.07 -23.25 -3.96
CA VAL A 17 8.79 -23.56 -3.32
C VAL A 17 8.43 -22.55 -2.21
N VAL A 18 9.41 -21.89 -1.62
CA VAL A 18 9.21 -20.89 -0.55
C VAL A 18 9.06 -19.46 -1.11
N GLY A 19 8.94 -19.31 -2.43
CA GLY A 19 8.53 -18.04 -3.03
C GLY A 19 7.20 -17.59 -2.43
N GLN A 20 7.14 -16.40 -1.82
CA GLN A 20 5.94 -15.89 -1.17
C GLN A 20 4.80 -15.79 -2.19
N ASP A 21 3.76 -16.62 -2.03
CA ASP A 21 2.51 -16.50 -2.76
C ASP A 21 1.86 -15.17 -2.37
N CYS A 22 2.02 -14.16 -3.23
CA CYS A 22 1.42 -12.86 -3.03
C CYS A 22 0.06 -12.78 -3.72
N VAL A 23 -0.96 -12.35 -2.98
CA VAL A 23 -2.34 -12.27 -3.47
C VAL A 23 -2.59 -10.96 -4.21
N HIS A 24 -2.09 -9.84 -3.68
CA HIS A 24 -2.24 -8.53 -4.33
C HIS A 24 -0.91 -7.77 -4.41
N TRP A 25 -0.61 -7.30 -5.63
CA TRP A 25 0.61 -6.58 -5.95
C TRP A 25 0.34 -5.09 -6.11
N CYS A 26 1.05 -4.28 -5.34
CA CYS A 26 0.96 -2.83 -5.39
C CYS A 26 2.19 -2.22 -6.04
N LYS A 27 2.08 -0.97 -6.51
CA LYS A 27 3.18 -0.20 -7.13
C LYS A 27 3.58 0.97 -6.24
N ASP A 28 4.86 1.12 -5.96
CA ASP A 28 5.38 2.25 -5.20
C ASP A 28 5.57 3.54 -6.03
N ASP A 29 6.20 4.57 -5.45
CA ASP A 29 6.50 5.84 -6.10
C ASP A 29 7.49 5.76 -7.27
N GLN A 30 8.20 4.63 -7.38
CA GLN A 30 9.16 4.31 -8.43
C GLN A 30 8.63 3.25 -9.41
N ALA A 31 7.32 2.94 -9.34
CA ALA A 31 6.67 1.88 -10.11
C ALA A 31 7.25 0.48 -9.86
N ARG A 32 7.93 0.26 -8.73
CA ARG A 32 8.36 -1.08 -8.31
C ARG A 32 7.18 -1.82 -7.73
N LEU A 33 7.03 -3.07 -8.15
CA LEU A 33 6.00 -3.97 -7.65
C LEU A 33 6.46 -4.57 -6.31
N TYR A 34 5.58 -4.54 -5.33
CA TYR A 34 5.80 -5.21 -4.05
C TYR A 34 4.51 -5.86 -3.56
N CYS A 35 4.66 -6.87 -2.71
CA CYS A 35 3.50 -7.56 -2.14
C CYS A 35 2.86 -6.70 -1.05
N CYS A 36 1.61 -6.27 -1.27
CA CYS A 36 0.85 -5.49 -0.30
C CYS A 36 -0.27 -6.28 0.37
N HIS A 37 -0.56 -7.48 -0.12
CA HIS A 37 -1.48 -8.43 0.51
C HIS A 37 -0.95 -9.86 0.35
N ASP A 38 -0.62 -10.47 1.49
CA ASP A 38 -0.05 -11.81 1.62
C ASP A 38 -1.10 -12.90 1.90
N GLY A 39 -2.39 -12.57 1.83
CA GLY A 39 -3.49 -13.50 2.11
C GLY A 39 -3.82 -13.66 3.61
N ASN A 40 -3.18 -12.89 4.51
CA ASN A 40 -3.52 -12.90 5.94
C ASN A 40 -4.85 -12.18 6.27
N ARG A 41 -5.51 -11.59 5.27
CA ARG A 41 -6.83 -10.95 5.40
C ARG A 41 -7.76 -11.56 4.34
N PRO A 42 -9.10 -11.47 4.51
CA PRO A 42 -10.04 -11.98 3.53
C PRO A 42 -9.76 -11.43 2.13
N ILE A 43 -9.75 -12.31 1.13
CA ILE A 43 -9.56 -11.94 -0.27
C ILE A 43 -10.91 -11.45 -0.79
N VAL A 44 -11.01 -10.15 -1.05
CA VAL A 44 -12.19 -9.48 -1.60
C VAL A 44 -11.82 -8.94 -2.98
N GLU A 45 -12.80 -8.81 -3.88
CA GLU A 45 -12.59 -8.13 -5.17
C GLU A 45 -12.16 -6.67 -4.91
N PRO A 46 -11.07 -6.18 -5.52
CA PRO A 46 -10.60 -4.82 -5.30
C PRO A 46 -11.66 -3.79 -5.69
N GLU A 47 -11.91 -2.84 -4.79
CA GLU A 47 -12.78 -1.70 -5.09
C GLU A 47 -11.94 -0.52 -5.60
N VAL A 48 -12.55 0.31 -6.45
CA VAL A 48 -11.94 1.56 -6.93
C VAL A 48 -12.86 2.72 -6.58
N HIS A 49 -12.42 3.54 -5.64
CA HIS A 49 -13.14 4.75 -5.25
C HIS A 49 -12.87 5.91 -6.23
N PRO A 50 -13.82 6.85 -6.38
CA PRO A 50 -13.64 8.01 -7.24
C PRO A 50 -12.45 8.89 -6.83
N GLY A 51 -11.96 9.67 -7.79
CA GLY A 51 -10.85 10.60 -7.58
C GLY A 51 -9.46 9.97 -7.73
N THR A 52 -8.44 10.68 -7.27
CA THR A 52 -7.04 10.31 -7.44
C THR A 52 -6.27 10.37 -6.13
N CYS A 53 -5.18 9.59 -6.06
CA CYS A 53 -4.26 9.68 -4.94
C CYS A 53 -3.63 11.08 -4.86
N PRO A 54 -3.43 11.62 -3.65
CA PRO A 54 -2.73 12.88 -3.50
C PRO A 54 -1.27 12.76 -3.97
N PRO A 55 -0.61 13.88 -4.36
CA PRO A 55 0.79 13.89 -4.70
C PRO A 55 1.65 13.31 -3.58
N ILE A 56 2.68 12.56 -3.98
CA ILE A 56 3.62 11.95 -3.06
C ILE A 56 4.37 13.07 -2.33
N ARG A 57 4.42 12.97 -1.00
CA ARG A 57 5.07 13.97 -0.16
C ARG A 57 6.58 13.96 -0.42
N LYS A 58 7.17 15.16 -0.55
CA LYS A 58 8.63 15.32 -0.74
C LYS A 58 9.42 15.22 0.57
N GLN A 59 8.77 15.47 1.70
CA GLN A 59 9.38 15.52 3.02
C GLN A 59 8.52 14.75 4.02
N CYS A 60 9.18 14.09 4.96
CA CYS A 60 8.55 13.31 6.01
C CYS A 60 8.62 14.09 7.33
N THR A 61 7.47 14.36 7.93
CA THR A 61 7.40 14.98 9.26
C THR A 61 7.40 13.90 10.33
N ASP A 62 8.07 14.14 11.46
CA ASP A 62 8.18 13.16 12.55
C ASP A 62 6.84 12.76 13.17
N ALA A 63 5.81 13.59 13.02
CA ALA A 63 4.45 13.31 13.48
C ALA A 63 3.83 12.04 12.88
N LEU A 64 4.28 11.61 11.69
CA LEU A 64 3.79 10.39 11.03
C LEU A 64 4.22 9.09 11.73
N ARG A 65 5.20 9.15 12.64
CA ARG A 65 5.65 7.98 13.41
C ARG A 65 4.80 7.68 14.64
N VAL A 66 3.93 8.61 15.05
CA VAL A 66 3.17 8.48 16.30
C VAL A 66 1.83 7.76 16.10
N GLN A 67 1.20 7.92 14.93
CA GLN A 67 0.02 7.16 14.52
C GLN A 67 0.35 6.46 13.22
N SER A 68 0.65 5.18 13.28
CA SER A 68 0.88 4.38 12.07
C SER A 68 -0.50 4.17 11.40
N PRO A 69 -0.75 4.78 10.24
CA PRO A 69 -2.01 4.63 9.54
C PRO A 69 -2.28 3.16 9.16
N GLN A 70 -3.53 2.84 8.85
CA GLN A 70 -3.90 1.49 8.42
C GLN A 70 -3.27 1.17 7.07
N VAL A 71 -2.55 0.05 7.00
CA VAL A 71 -1.96 -0.50 5.77
C VAL A 71 -3.07 -1.06 4.91
N CYS A 72 -3.25 -0.60 3.68
CA CYS A 72 -4.28 -1.09 2.75
C CYS A 72 -3.64 -1.72 1.51
N SER A 73 -4.41 -2.54 0.78
CA SER A 73 -4.00 -3.13 -0.50
C SER A 73 -4.85 -2.64 -1.69
N ASP A 74 -6.10 -2.25 -1.46
CA ASP A 74 -6.99 -1.61 -2.43
C ASP A 74 -7.92 -0.56 -1.76
N ASP A 75 -8.69 0.18 -2.57
CA ASP A 75 -9.52 1.28 -2.03
C ASP A 75 -10.67 0.77 -1.14
N GLY A 76 -11.12 -0.47 -1.29
CA GLY A 76 -12.22 -1.07 -0.51
C GLY A 76 -11.88 -1.29 0.96
N GLU A 77 -10.59 -1.27 1.32
CA GLU A 77 -10.14 -1.24 2.71
C GLU A 77 -10.26 0.17 3.34
N CYS A 78 -10.54 1.18 2.53
CA CYS A 78 -10.65 2.58 2.95
C CYS A 78 -12.12 3.05 2.95
N GLY A 79 -12.38 4.20 3.59
CA GLY A 79 -13.68 4.87 3.42
C GLY A 79 -13.86 5.36 1.97
N TYR A 80 -15.11 5.45 1.50
CA TYR A 80 -15.47 5.81 0.12
C TYR A 80 -14.88 7.14 -0.40
N SER A 81 -14.55 8.08 0.49
CA SER A 81 -13.89 9.36 0.15
C SER A 81 -12.35 9.31 0.20
N SER A 82 -11.78 8.12 0.37
CA SER A 82 -10.35 7.87 0.49
C SER A 82 -9.89 6.84 -0.51
N LYS A 83 -8.61 6.90 -0.84
CA LYS A 83 -7.94 5.96 -1.73
C LYS A 83 -6.77 5.30 -1.02
N CYS A 84 -6.46 4.08 -1.43
CA CYS A 84 -5.30 3.35 -0.96
C CYS A 84 -4.07 3.80 -1.77
N CYS A 85 -3.19 4.57 -1.13
CA CYS A 85 -2.12 5.27 -1.82
C CYS A 85 -0.75 5.03 -1.15
N PHE A 86 0.29 4.83 -1.96
CA PHE A 86 1.65 4.69 -1.45
C PHE A 86 2.08 5.91 -0.63
N ASP A 87 2.62 5.67 0.56
CA ASP A 87 3.24 6.68 1.39
C ASP A 87 4.75 6.45 1.51
N LYS A 88 5.52 7.31 0.83
CA LYS A 88 6.98 7.27 0.83
C LYS A 88 7.61 7.37 2.22
N CYS A 89 6.93 8.02 3.17
CA CYS A 89 7.45 8.20 4.52
C CYS A 89 7.23 6.97 5.40
N LEU A 90 6.25 6.13 5.04
CA LEU A 90 5.91 4.90 5.74
C LEU A 90 6.37 3.64 4.97
N ASP A 91 6.74 3.81 3.70
CA ASP A 91 7.17 2.77 2.77
C ASP A 91 6.10 1.69 2.51
N HIS A 92 4.81 2.08 2.55
CA HIS A 92 3.68 1.21 2.23
C HIS A 92 2.43 2.00 1.82
N HIS A 93 1.42 1.31 1.29
CA HIS A 93 0.12 1.89 0.97
C HIS A 93 -0.73 2.10 2.22
N THR A 94 -1.32 3.28 2.33
CA THR A 94 -2.24 3.66 3.41
C THR A 94 -3.43 4.41 2.82
N CYS A 95 -4.56 4.38 3.51
CA CYS A 95 -5.70 5.20 3.18
C CYS A 95 -5.35 6.69 3.28
N LYS A 96 -5.61 7.45 2.21
CA LYS A 96 -5.44 8.91 2.13
C LYS A 96 -6.70 9.55 1.53
N PRO A 97 -7.03 10.80 1.88
CA PRO A 97 -8.14 11.50 1.25
C PRO A 97 -7.98 11.59 -0.27
N ALA A 98 -9.05 11.26 -1.00
CA ALA A 98 -9.08 11.34 -2.45
C ALA A 98 -9.02 12.79 -2.93
N GLN A 99 -8.33 13.03 -4.05
CA GLN A 99 -8.34 14.32 -4.75
C GLN A 99 -9.27 14.27 -5.95
N GLY A 100 -9.78 15.43 -6.37
CA GLY A 100 -10.65 15.53 -7.56
C GLY A 100 -12.07 14.96 -7.37
N VAL A 101 -12.38 14.41 -6.20
CA VAL A 101 -13.75 14.24 -5.74
C VAL A 101 -14.12 15.52 -5.02
N ALA A 102 -15.13 16.25 -5.50
CA ALA A 102 -15.72 17.29 -4.67
C ALA A 102 -16.16 16.62 -3.35
N PRO A 103 -15.66 17.05 -2.18
CA PRO A 103 -16.10 16.43 -0.94
C PRO A 103 -17.61 16.61 -0.81
N PRO A 104 -18.38 15.64 -0.29
CA PRO A 104 -19.64 15.96 0.31
C PRO A 104 -19.33 16.77 1.58
N PHE A 105 -19.13 18.08 1.42
CA PHE A 105 -18.97 19.12 2.44
C PHE A 105 -18.15 18.78 3.69
N ASP A 106 -16.93 19.33 3.78
CA ASP A 106 -16.44 19.83 5.08
C ASP A 106 -15.61 21.12 4.91
N VAL A 107 -16.32 22.21 4.62
CA VAL A 107 -15.83 23.58 4.80
C VAL A 107 -15.98 23.90 6.28
N ARG A 108 -15.04 23.46 7.13
CA ARG A 108 -15.10 23.85 8.55
C ARG A 108 -13.81 24.22 9.24
N GLN A 109 -12.75 24.56 8.52
CA GLN A 109 -11.63 25.33 9.11
C GLN A 109 -11.04 26.33 8.10
N GLY A 110 -11.46 27.59 8.24
CA GLY A 110 -10.92 28.69 7.45
C GLY A 110 -11.59 30.05 7.72
N LEU A 111 -12.16 30.27 8.91
CA LEU A 111 -12.47 31.62 9.37
C LEU A 111 -11.17 32.23 9.92
N GLY A 112 -10.53 33.07 9.12
CA GLY A 112 -9.26 33.70 9.51
C GLY A 112 -8.50 34.32 8.35
N ARG A 113 -9.07 35.36 7.72
CA ARG A 113 -8.26 36.41 7.10
C ARG A 113 -8.77 37.75 7.64
N VAL A 114 -7.80 38.46 8.22
CA VAL A 114 -7.81 39.84 8.72
C VAL A 114 -8.38 40.84 7.73
#